data_AF-A0A7K2KMY9-F1
#
_entry.id   AF-A0A7K2KMY9-F1
#
_cell.length_a   1.000
_cell.length_b   1.000
_cell.length_c   1.000
_cell.angle_alpha   90.00
_cell.angle_beta   90.00
_cell.angle_gamma   90.00
#
_symmetry.space_group_name_H-M   'P 1'
#
loop_
_entity.id
_entity.type
_entity.pdbx_description
1 polymer ?
#
loop_
_entity_poly.entity_id
_entity_poly.type
_entity_poly.pdbx_seq_one_letter_code
_entity_poly.pdbx_strand_id
1 'polypeptide(L)'
;RRRLTLVVVFGPDTDVQLPGESPDNICLAPSGGLMVCEDGEGAQHVFGVSERGEVYPVARGAQNIGRPEAPEWGEFAGVTFSPDRATMYVNCYTPGTTFAVTGPWH
;
A
#
# COMPACT_ATOMS: atom_id res chain seq x y z
N ARG A 1 16.20 16.23 -18.84
CA ARG A 1 16.49 15.41 -17.63
C ARG A 1 15.26 15.42 -16.75
N ARG A 2 14.66 14.26 -16.44
CA ARG A 2 13.58 14.16 -15.43
C ARG A 2 14.22 13.78 -14.10
N ARG A 3 13.95 14.54 -13.04
CA ARG A 3 14.50 14.33 -11.70
C ARG A 3 13.36 13.85 -10.80
N LEU A 4 13.51 12.68 -10.20
CA LEU A 4 12.69 12.21 -9.09
C LEU A 4 13.49 12.45 -7.81
N THR A 5 12.88 13.01 -6.78
CA THR A 5 13.52 13.19 -5.47
C THR A 5 12.65 12.45 -4.44
N LEU A 6 13.19 11.37 -3.87
CA LEU A 6 12.61 10.71 -2.71
C LEU A 6 13.23 11.35 -1.46
N VAL A 7 12.40 11.96 -0.62
CA VAL A 7 12.82 12.47 0.68
C VAL A 7 12.20 11.55 1.73
N VAL A 8 13.05 10.76 2.39
CA VAL A 8 12.63 9.89 3.49
C VAL A 8 12.92 10.61 4.79
N VAL A 9 11.85 10.94 5.54
CA VAL A 9 11.94 11.61 6.84
C VAL A 9 11.78 10.55 7.92
N PHE A 10 12.88 10.20 8.59
CA PHE A 10 12.84 9.38 9.79
C PHE A 10 12.86 10.32 11.01
N GLY A 11 11.78 10.32 11.79
CA GLY A 11 11.69 11.03 13.06
C GLY A 11 11.58 10.02 14.21
N PRO A 12 12.08 10.34 15.43
CA PRO A 12 11.99 9.47 16.59
C PRO A 12 10.57 9.30 17.14
N ASP A 13 9.58 9.95 16.53
CA ASP A 13 8.18 9.98 16.95
C ASP A 13 7.32 10.02 15.67
N THR A 14 7.06 8.86 15.07
CA THR A 14 5.88 8.74 14.22
C THR A 14 4.69 9.00 15.12
N ASP A 15 3.90 10.03 14.82
CA ASP A 15 2.62 10.23 15.48
C ASP A 15 1.83 8.92 15.38
N VAL A 16 1.74 8.19 16.50
CA VAL A 16 1.07 6.89 16.57
C VAL A 16 -0.44 6.99 16.32
N GLN A 17 -0.97 8.22 16.19
CA GLN A 17 -2.33 8.46 15.75
C GLN A 17 -2.47 8.45 14.22
N LEU A 18 -1.37 8.57 13.47
CA LEU A 18 -1.41 8.44 12.02
C LEU A 18 -1.59 6.96 11.64
N PRO A 19 -2.44 6.67 10.64
CA PRO A 19 -2.65 5.30 10.18
C PRO A 19 -1.40 4.77 9.49
N GLY A 20 -1.04 3.52 9.78
CA GLY A 20 0.17 2.91 9.25
C GLY A 20 0.92 2.07 10.29
N GLU A 21 1.25 0.83 9.96
CA GLU A 21 2.21 -0.03 10.65
C GLU A 21 3.22 -0.54 9.61
N SER A 22 4.51 -0.36 9.88
CA SER A 22 5.60 -0.88 9.04
C SER A 22 5.42 -0.62 7.53
N PRO A 23 5.42 0.64 7.06
CA PRO A 23 5.34 0.94 5.64
C PRO A 23 6.59 0.40 4.93
N ASP A 24 6.40 -0.39 3.88
CA ASP A 24 7.49 -1.02 3.13
C ASP A 24 7.53 -0.52 1.68
N ASN A 25 6.61 -1.00 0.83
CA ASN A 25 6.70 -0.74 -0.61
C ASN A 25 5.93 0.51 -1.03
N ILE A 26 6.42 1.20 -2.06
CA ILE A 26 5.79 2.42 -2.59
C ILE A 26 5.67 2.43 -4.11
N CYS A 27 4.65 3.15 -4.61
CA CYS A 27 4.46 3.44 -6.04
C CYS A 27 3.88 4.84 -6.23
N LEU A 28 4.02 5.42 -7.42
CA LEU A 28 3.30 6.64 -7.77
C LEU A 28 1.81 6.32 -7.98
N ALA A 29 0.93 7.09 -7.33
CA ALA A 29 -0.50 7.02 -7.60
C ALA A 29 -0.83 7.72 -8.94
N PRO A 30 -1.75 7.20 -9.76
CA PRO A 30 -2.04 7.80 -11.07
C PRO A 30 -2.67 9.19 -11.00
N SER A 31 -3.39 9.49 -9.92
CA SER A 31 -3.97 10.79 -9.58
C SER A 31 -2.97 11.79 -8.97
N GLY A 32 -1.73 11.37 -8.72
CA GLY A 32 -0.70 12.14 -8.00
C GLY A 32 -0.50 11.65 -6.56
N GLY A 33 0.68 11.90 -6.00
CA GLY A 33 1.09 11.33 -4.70
C GLY A 33 1.64 9.91 -4.79
N LEU A 34 1.50 9.14 -3.70
CA LEU A 34 2.04 7.79 -3.55
C LEU A 34 0.96 6.77 -3.14
N MET A 35 1.18 5.52 -3.50
CA MET A 35 0.62 4.35 -2.83
C MET A 35 1.70 3.72 -1.96
N VAL A 36 1.33 3.23 -0.78
CA VAL A 36 2.22 2.62 0.21
C VAL A 36 1.60 1.31 0.68
N CYS A 37 2.37 0.23 0.65
CA CYS A 37 1.98 -1.05 1.24
C CYS A 37 2.55 -1.20 2.65
N GLU A 38 1.80 -1.87 3.52
CA GLU A 38 2.25 -2.27 4.85
C GLU A 38 2.80 -3.70 4.89
N ASP A 39 3.74 -3.90 5.82
CA ASP A 39 4.25 -5.19 6.31
C ASP A 39 4.26 -5.17 7.86
N GLY A 40 3.08 -4.95 8.44
CA GLY A 40 2.87 -4.90 9.90
C GLY A 40 2.46 -6.25 10.50
N GLU A 41 2.23 -6.32 11.80
CA GLU A 41 1.66 -7.50 12.46
C GLU A 41 0.11 -7.50 12.43
N GLY A 42 -0.50 -6.34 12.15
CA GLY A 42 -1.94 -6.14 12.15
C GLY A 42 -2.65 -6.42 10.82
N ALA A 43 -3.75 -5.68 10.61
CA ALA A 43 -4.40 -5.67 9.31
C ALA A 43 -3.52 -4.94 8.30
N GLN A 44 -3.26 -5.59 7.16
CA GLN A 44 -2.40 -5.03 6.11
C GLN A 44 -3.21 -4.14 5.17
N HIS A 45 -2.70 -2.95 4.87
CA HIS A 45 -3.32 -2.02 3.96
C HIS A 45 -2.41 -1.62 2.80
N VAL A 46 -3.08 -1.16 1.74
CA VAL A 46 -2.50 -0.19 0.83
C VAL A 46 -3.06 1.17 1.23
N PHE A 47 -2.18 2.09 1.59
CA PHE A 47 -2.49 3.49 1.84
C PHE A 47 -2.19 4.34 0.61
N GLY A 48 -3.01 5.36 0.39
CA GLY A 48 -2.66 6.50 -0.44
C GLY A 48 -2.04 7.60 0.41
N VAL A 49 -1.03 8.27 -0.12
CA VAL A 49 -0.44 9.48 0.45
C VAL A 49 -0.57 10.59 -0.58
N SER A 50 -1.37 11.60 -0.29
CA SER A 50 -1.57 12.73 -1.19
C SER A 50 -0.31 13.59 -1.30
N GLU A 51 -0.24 14.46 -2.32
CA GLU A 51 0.87 15.43 -2.45
C GLU A 51 0.97 16.40 -1.25
N ARG A 52 -0.09 16.50 -0.44
CA ARG A 52 -0.13 17.31 0.79
C ARG A 52 0.22 16.52 2.05
N GLY A 53 0.55 15.23 1.92
CA GLY A 53 0.89 14.35 3.04
C GLY A 53 -0.31 13.74 3.77
N GLU A 54 -1.51 13.82 3.20
CA GLU A 54 -2.70 13.17 3.77
C GLU A 54 -2.66 11.67 3.49
N VAL A 55 -2.79 10.86 4.55
CA VAL A 55 -2.80 9.39 4.46
C VAL A 55 -4.25 8.89 4.50
N TYR A 56 -4.64 8.05 3.54
CA TYR A 56 -6.00 7.51 3.46
C TYR A 56 -6.00 6.04 3.01
N PRO A 57 -6.86 5.18 3.57
CA PRO A 57 -6.90 3.76 3.21
C PRO A 57 -7.44 3.58 1.80
N VAL A 58 -6.76 2.77 0.98
CA VAL A 58 -7.18 2.41 -0.39
C VAL A 58 -7.68 0.97 -0.44
N ALA A 59 -6.95 0.05 0.19
CA ALA A 59 -7.33 -1.36 0.27
C ALA A 59 -6.92 -1.96 1.61
N ARG A 60 -7.64 -2.99 2.05
CA ARG A 60 -7.28 -3.85 3.19
C ARG A 60 -7.15 -5.29 2.70
N GLY A 61 -6.09 -5.97 3.10
CA GLY A 61 -5.91 -7.41 2.92
C GLY A 61 -7.04 -8.18 3.61
N ALA A 62 -7.82 -8.94 2.84
CA ALA A 62 -8.91 -9.78 3.35
C ALA A 62 -8.76 -11.25 2.93
N GLN A 63 -7.64 -11.61 2.29
CA GLN A 63 -7.31 -13.00 2.01
C GLN A 63 -6.81 -13.64 3.31
N ASN A 64 -7.65 -14.47 3.93
CA ASN A 64 -7.26 -15.20 5.12
C ASN A 64 -6.20 -16.25 4.73
N ILE A 65 -5.01 -16.14 5.32
CA ILE A 65 -3.90 -17.10 5.13
C ILE A 65 -3.70 -18.04 6.32
N GLY A 66 -4.42 -17.79 7.42
CA GLY A 66 -4.45 -18.59 8.63
C GLY A 66 -5.60 -19.59 8.61
N ARG A 67 -6.28 -19.74 9.76
CA ARG A 67 -7.43 -20.63 9.92
C ARG A 67 -8.75 -19.84 10.00
N PRO A 68 -9.91 -20.45 9.73
CA PRO A 68 -11.20 -19.76 9.90
C PRO A 68 -11.42 -19.19 11.31
N GLU A 69 -10.98 -19.92 12.34
CA GLU A 69 -11.09 -19.55 13.77
C GLU A 69 -9.99 -18.58 14.25
N ALA A 70 -8.90 -18.47 13.51
CA ALA A 70 -7.74 -17.63 13.80
C ALA A 70 -7.21 -17.07 12.47
N PRO A 71 -7.87 -16.03 11.92
CA PRO A 71 -7.50 -15.47 10.63
C PRO A 71 -6.20 -14.69 10.73
N GLU A 72 -5.40 -14.81 9.67
CA GLU A 72 -4.16 -14.06 9.48
C GLU A 72 -4.19 -13.40 8.09
N TRP A 73 -3.46 -12.29 7.95
CA TRP A 73 -3.43 -11.50 6.72
C TRP A 73 -1.99 -11.40 6.25
N GLY A 74 -1.72 -11.79 5.01
CA GLY A 74 -0.38 -11.68 4.44
C GLY A 74 0.00 -10.23 4.13
N GLU A 75 1.28 -9.93 4.29
CA GLU A 75 1.90 -8.65 3.92
C GLU A 75 1.65 -8.30 2.44
N PHE A 76 1.53 -7.02 2.14
CA PHE A 76 1.48 -6.56 0.77
C PHE A 76 2.89 -6.30 0.23
N ALA A 77 3.40 -7.21 -0.60
CA ALA A 77 4.70 -7.12 -1.28
C ALA A 77 4.65 -6.29 -2.58
N GLY A 78 3.95 -5.16 -2.52
CA GLY A 78 4.08 -4.10 -3.52
C GLY A 78 2.84 -3.83 -4.35
N VAL A 79 2.79 -2.61 -4.84
CA VAL A 79 1.69 -2.06 -5.63
C VAL A 79 2.24 -1.39 -6.89
N THR A 80 1.53 -1.50 -8.00
CA THR A 80 1.84 -0.79 -9.24
C THR A 80 0.59 -0.60 -10.09
N PHE A 81 0.70 0.20 -11.15
CA PHE A 81 -0.38 0.46 -12.08
C PHE A 81 0.01 0.05 -13.49
N SER A 82 -0.97 -0.41 -14.26
CA SER A 82 -0.83 -0.58 -15.70
C SER A 82 -0.47 0.76 -16.37
N PRO A 83 0.24 0.76 -17.52
CA PRO A 83 0.63 2.00 -18.19
C PRO A 83 -0.55 2.92 -18.57
N ASP A 84 -1.72 2.34 -18.84
CA ASP A 84 -2.97 3.04 -19.15
C ASP A 84 -3.74 3.50 -17.89
N ARG A 85 -3.24 3.18 -16.69
CA ARG A 85 -3.80 3.55 -15.39
C ARG A 85 -5.20 2.98 -15.13
N ALA A 86 -5.60 1.93 -15.85
CA ALA A 86 -6.91 1.30 -15.67
C ALA A 86 -6.90 0.19 -14.60
N THR A 87 -5.72 -0.39 -14.32
CA THR A 87 -5.56 -1.52 -13.39
C THR A 87 -4.49 -1.23 -12.36
N MET A 88 -4.84 -1.40 -11.09
CA MET A 88 -3.88 -1.54 -10.00
C MET A 88 -3.52 -3.01 -9.86
N TYR A 89 -2.23 -3.32 -9.77
CA TYR A 89 -1.73 -4.62 -9.35
C TYR A 89 -1.18 -4.49 -7.93
N VAL A 90 -1.60 -5.37 -7.05
CA VAL A 90 -1.07 -5.46 -5.67
C VAL A 90 -0.75 -6.92 -5.35
N ASN A 91 0.42 -7.15 -4.77
CA ASN A 91 0.91 -8.48 -4.43
C ASN A 91 0.76 -8.74 -2.93
N CYS A 92 0.29 -9.93 -2.58
CA CYS A 92 0.31 -10.47 -1.23
C CYS A 92 1.38 -11.57 -1.16
N TYR A 93 2.42 -11.39 -0.34
CA TYR A 93 3.62 -12.25 -0.38
C TYR A 93 3.28 -13.71 -0.05
N THR A 94 2.53 -13.93 1.02
CA THR A 94 1.96 -15.23 1.39
C THR A 94 0.47 -15.17 1.11
N PRO A 95 -0.11 -16.01 0.23
CA PRO A 95 0.48 -17.21 -0.38
C PRO A 95 1.12 -16.96 -1.77
N GLY A 96 1.44 -15.72 -2.12
CA GLY A 96 1.99 -15.35 -3.43
C GLY A 96 0.90 -14.97 -4.44
N THR A 97 -0.13 -14.25 -3.96
CA THR A 97 -1.28 -13.86 -4.78
C THR A 97 -1.07 -12.46 -5.35
N THR A 98 -1.27 -12.28 -6.65
CA THR A 98 -1.39 -10.95 -7.27
C THR A 98 -2.85 -10.65 -7.56
N PHE A 99 -3.34 -9.52 -7.04
CA PHE A 99 -4.66 -9.01 -7.34
C PHE A 99 -4.58 -7.99 -8.47
N ALA A 100 -5.50 -8.08 -9.43
CA ALA A 100 -5.72 -7.07 -10.45
C ALA A 100 -7.04 -6.35 -10.15
N VAL A 101 -6.97 -5.08 -9.80
CA VAL A 101 -8.14 -4.27 -9.41
C VAL A 101 -8.37 -3.19 -10.46
N THR A 102 -9.48 -3.30 -11.19
CA THR A 102 -9.89 -2.32 -12.19
C THR A 102 -10.72 -1.21 -11.55
N GLY A 103 -10.58 0.02 -12.05
CA GLY A 103 -11.34 1.15 -11.53
C GLY A 103 -10.94 2.48 -12.15
N PRO A 104 -11.68 3.55 -11.85
CA PRO A 104 -11.20 4.90 -12.14
C PRO A 104 -10.09 5.27 -11.15
N TRP A 105 -8.85 5.16 -11.57
CA TRP A 105 -7.67 5.54 -10.75
C TRP A 105 -7.19 6.98 -11.02
N HIS A 106 -7.99 7.76 -11.75
CA HIS A 106 -7.67 9.12 -12.22
C HIS A 106 -8.15 10.21 -11.26
#